data_AF-A0A2S2C5K0-F1
#
_entry.id   AF-A0A2S2C5K0-F1
#
_cell.length_a   1.000
_cell.length_b   1.000
_cell.length_c   1.000
_cell.angle_alpha   90.00
_cell.angle_beta   90.00
_cell.angle_gamma   90.00
#
_symmetry.space_group_name_H-M   'P 1'
#
loop_
_entity.id
_entity.type
_entity.pdbx_description
1 polymer ?
#
loop_
_entity_poly.entity_id
_entity_poly.type
_entity_poly.pdbx_seq_one_letter_code
_entity_poly.pdbx_strand_id
1 'polypeptide(L)'
;MRITFPRKKVCIKLGTIQLTSRRDRQLTAAREWENLEQTLAEVRQHGMSRVIGNVVPNINERGINAFSVPVFDRQGFVVCALTIMGHADRMPSDWDSASALALKQRASLLSQRIGSQR
;
A
#
# COMPACT_ATOMS: atom_id res chain seq x y z
N MET A 1 -2.34 -8.69 27.27
CA MET A 1 -1.06 -7.94 27.21
C MET A 1 -1.19 -6.87 26.13
N ARG A 2 -1.43 -5.61 26.50
CA ARG A 2 -1.54 -4.48 25.56
C ARG A 2 -0.13 -3.95 25.29
N ILE A 3 0.31 -4.00 24.04
CA ILE A 3 1.60 -3.44 23.62
C ILE A 3 1.35 -1.98 23.24
N THR A 4 1.88 -1.07 24.05
CA THR A 4 1.80 0.38 23.84
C THR A 4 3.00 0.82 22.99
N PHE A 5 2.78 1.31 21.78
CA PHE A 5 3.83 1.91 20.95
C PHE A 5 4.10 3.36 21.39
N PRO A 6 5.37 3.77 21.57
CA PRO A 6 5.71 5.10 22.05
C PRO A 6 5.48 6.17 20.98
N ARG A 7 4.86 7.29 21.40
CA ARG A 7 4.65 8.49 20.61
C ARG A 7 5.97 9.21 20.31
N LYS A 8 6.71 8.85 19.26
CA LYS A 8 7.76 9.74 18.73
C LYS A 8 7.77 9.79 17.20
N LYS A 9 7.27 10.92 16.70
CA LYS A 9 7.59 11.65 15.47
C LYS A 9 7.84 10.79 14.21
N VAL A 10 6.80 10.65 13.39
CA VAL A 10 6.97 10.44 11.95
C VAL A 10 6.42 11.70 11.26
N CYS A 11 7.30 12.44 10.60
CA CYS A 11 6.97 13.63 9.82
C CYS A 11 6.79 13.19 8.36
N ILE A 12 5.54 13.08 7.92
CA ILE A 12 5.22 12.91 6.50
C ILE A 12 4.86 14.30 5.98
N LYS A 13 5.64 14.80 5.01
CA LYS A 13 5.48 16.14 4.44
C LYS A 13 4.28 16.14 3.49
N LEU A 14 3.09 16.38 4.03
CA LEU A 14 1.93 16.82 3.28
C LEU A 14 1.88 18.36 3.32
N GLY A 15 1.36 18.97 2.26
CA GLY A 15 1.44 20.40 1.95
C GLY A 15 1.12 21.36 3.10
N THR A 16 1.53 22.61 2.90
CA THR A 16 1.51 23.71 3.88
C THR A 16 0.10 23.98 4.43
N ILE A 17 -0.29 23.25 5.48
CA ILE A 17 -1.43 23.57 6.35
C ILE A 17 -0.85 24.07 7.66
N GLN A 18 -0.99 25.37 7.93
CA GLN A 18 -0.64 25.93 9.23
C GLN A 18 -1.66 25.46 10.28
N LEU A 19 -1.26 24.49 11.10
CA LEU A 19 -2.07 23.95 12.18
C LEU A 19 -1.90 24.82 13.43
N THR A 20 -2.90 25.65 13.75
CA THR A 20 -2.85 26.60 14.87
C THR A 20 -3.41 26.04 16.18
N SER A 21 -4.20 24.95 16.17
CA SER A 21 -4.81 24.41 17.40
C SER A 21 -4.55 22.91 17.67
N ARG A 22 -4.69 22.48 18.94
CA ARG A 22 -4.63 21.05 19.32
C ARG A 22 -5.81 20.25 18.76
N ARG A 23 -6.98 20.87 18.59
CA ARG A 23 -8.18 20.22 18.04
C ARG A 23 -8.00 19.90 16.56
N ASP A 24 -7.42 20.81 15.78
CA ASP A 24 -7.17 20.58 14.35
C ASP A 24 -6.23 19.39 14.13
N ARG A 25 -5.18 19.27 14.95
CA ARG A 25 -4.27 18.12 14.93
C ARG A 25 -4.94 16.78 15.29
N GLN A 26 -5.91 16.79 16.18
CA GLN A 26 -6.66 15.58 16.54
C GLN A 26 -7.60 15.15 15.41
N LEU A 27 -8.26 16.12 14.76
CA LEU A 27 -9.14 15.88 13.63
C LEU A 27 -8.38 15.37 12.39
N THR A 28 -7.17 15.88 12.12
CA THR A 28 -6.34 15.37 11.02
C THR A 28 -5.89 13.94 11.29
N ALA A 29 -5.40 13.64 12.50
CA ALA A 29 -4.96 12.29 12.85
C ALA A 29 -6.11 11.27 12.78
N ALA A 30 -7.32 11.66 13.18
CA ALA A 30 -8.50 10.81 13.05
C ALA A 30 -8.85 10.51 11.58
N ARG A 31 -8.80 11.53 10.71
CA ARG A 31 -9.04 11.37 9.26
C ARG A 31 -7.95 10.54 8.58
N GLU A 32 -6.69 10.74 8.94
CA GLU A 32 -5.57 9.95 8.45
C GLU A 32 -5.72 8.47 8.83
N TRP A 33 -6.17 8.21 10.06
CA TRP A 33 -6.43 6.85 10.52
C TRP A 33 -7.59 6.19 9.77
N GLU A 34 -8.69 6.91 9.56
CA GLU A 34 -9.84 6.42 8.78
C GLU A 34 -9.44 6.08 7.34
N ASN A 35 -8.69 6.97 6.68
CA ASN A 35 -8.17 6.74 5.33
C ASN A 35 -7.22 5.52 5.27
N LEU A 36 -6.39 5.34 6.31
CA LEU A 36 -5.51 4.18 6.42
C LEU A 36 -6.31 2.88 6.56
N GLU A 37 -7.32 2.84 7.43
CA GLU A 37 -8.15 1.65 7.61
C GLU A 37 -8.93 1.31 6.33
N GLN A 38 -9.45 2.30 5.60
CA GLN A 38 -10.08 2.08 4.30
C GLN A 38 -9.10 1.47 3.29
N THR A 39 -7.88 2.03 3.21
CA THR A 39 -6.83 1.50 2.33
C THR A 39 -6.47 0.05 2.71
N LEU A 40 -6.32 -0.24 4.00
CA LEU A 40 -6.03 -1.58 4.49
C LEU A 40 -7.20 -2.56 4.23
N ALA A 41 -8.44 -2.09 4.29
CA ALA A 41 -9.61 -2.90 3.95
C ALA A 41 -9.60 -3.30 2.48
N GLU A 42 -9.33 -2.37 1.57
CA GLU A 42 -9.20 -2.64 0.13
C GLU A 42 -8.06 -3.64 -0.15
N VAL A 43 -6.91 -3.45 0.50
CA VAL A 43 -5.77 -4.39 0.38
C VAL A 43 -6.14 -5.80 0.85
N ARG A 44 -6.87 -5.93 1.97
CA ARG A 44 -7.31 -7.25 2.47
C ARG A 44 -8.36 -7.87 1.56
N GLN A 45 -9.27 -7.08 0.99
CA GLN A 45 -10.29 -7.55 0.06
C GLN A 45 -9.67 -8.10 -1.23
N HIS A 46 -8.72 -7.37 -1.81
CA HIS A 46 -8.12 -7.75 -3.09
C HIS A 46 -6.85 -8.60 -2.94
N GLY A 47 -6.29 -8.71 -1.74
CA GLY A 47 -5.00 -9.36 -1.48
C GLY A 47 -3.80 -8.62 -2.09
N MET A 48 -3.96 -7.33 -2.43
CA MET A 48 -2.93 -6.49 -3.05
C MET A 48 -3.27 -5.00 -2.92
N SER A 49 -2.27 -4.14 -2.97
CA SER A 49 -2.46 -2.71 -3.14
C SER A 49 -2.35 -2.30 -4.61
N ARG A 50 -2.92 -1.14 -4.94
CA ARG A 50 -2.88 -0.56 -6.29
C ARG A 50 -2.62 0.94 -6.21
N VAL A 51 -1.92 1.44 -7.22
CA VAL A 51 -1.81 2.86 -7.55
C VAL A 51 -2.31 3.04 -8.99
N ILE A 52 -3.13 4.06 -9.24
CA ILE A 52 -3.72 4.34 -10.55
C ILE A 52 -3.28 5.73 -11.01
N GLY A 53 -2.67 5.81 -12.20
CA GLY A 53 -2.39 7.06 -12.91
C GLY A 53 -1.47 8.04 -12.16
N ASN A 54 -0.65 7.55 -11.23
CA ASN A 54 0.11 8.43 -10.34
C ASN A 54 1.22 9.17 -11.10
N VAL A 55 1.27 10.49 -10.93
CA VAL A 55 2.30 11.36 -11.50
C VAL A 55 3.00 12.06 -10.34
N VAL A 56 4.30 11.82 -10.21
CA VAL A 56 5.13 12.46 -9.20
C VAL A 56 5.98 13.53 -9.87
N PRO A 57 5.82 14.81 -9.47
CA PRO A 57 6.57 15.91 -10.06
C PRO A 57 8.08 15.65 -10.05
N ASN A 58 8.74 15.91 -11.17
CA ASN A 58 10.18 15.71 -11.38
C ASN A 58 10.68 14.25 -11.33
N ILE A 59 9.80 13.26 -11.16
CA ILE A 59 10.17 11.83 -11.19
C ILE A 59 9.61 11.16 -12.45
N ASN A 60 8.36 11.44 -12.82
CA ASN A 60 7.74 10.88 -14.01
C ASN A 60 6.83 11.89 -14.72
N GLU A 61 6.88 11.89 -16.05
CA GLU A 61 6.06 12.76 -16.92
C GLU A 61 4.72 12.13 -17.29
N ARG A 62 4.59 10.80 -17.13
CA ARG A 62 3.39 10.03 -17.46
C ARG A 62 2.87 9.29 -16.24
N GLY A 63 1.55 9.17 -16.14
CA GLY A 63 0.90 8.40 -15.07
C GLY A 63 1.40 6.97 -15.03
N ILE A 64 1.67 6.47 -13.82
CA ILE A 64 2.01 5.06 -13.59
C ILE A 64 0.86 4.33 -12.89
N ASN A 65 0.59 3.13 -13.37
CA ASN A 65 -0.17 2.15 -12.62
C ASN A 65 0.83 1.22 -11.92
N ALA A 66 0.50 0.81 -10.70
CA ALA A 66 1.31 -0.14 -9.95
C ALA A 66 0.43 -1.07 -9.12
N PHE A 67 0.89 -2.31 -8.93
CA PHE A 67 0.32 -3.25 -7.97
C PHE A 67 1.41 -3.74 -7.03
N SER A 68 1.06 -3.98 -5.77
CA SER A 68 1.94 -4.62 -4.79
C SER A 68 1.23 -5.75 -4.08
N VAL A 69 1.83 -6.95 -4.06
CA VAL A 69 1.27 -8.15 -3.45
C VAL A 69 2.16 -8.57 -2.27
N PRO A 70 1.62 -8.73 -1.06
CA PRO A 70 2.38 -9.21 0.09
C PRO A 70 2.83 -10.67 -0.11
N VAL A 71 4.02 -10.98 0.38
CA VAL A 71 4.59 -12.32 0.45
C VAL A 71 4.63 -12.74 1.91
N PHE A 72 4.14 -13.94 2.20
CA PHE A 72 3.96 -14.43 3.55
C PHE A 72 4.96 -15.52 3.89
N ASP A 73 5.40 -15.56 5.14
CA ASP A 73 6.13 -16.70 5.67
C ASP A 73 5.19 -17.83 6.16
N ARG A 74 5.78 -18.84 6.80
CA ARG A 74 5.06 -19.95 7.43
C ARG A 74 4.08 -19.52 8.53
N GLN A 75 4.37 -18.44 9.24
CA GLN A 75 3.57 -17.95 10.36
C GLN A 75 2.42 -17.03 9.88
N GLY A 76 2.40 -16.68 8.59
CA GLY A 76 1.45 -15.75 8.00
C GLY A 76 1.84 -14.29 8.19
N PHE A 77 3.10 -14.02 8.56
CA PHE A 77 3.63 -12.66 8.59
C PHE A 77 4.05 -12.22 7.19
N VAL A 78 3.79 -10.95 6.88
CA VAL A 78 4.31 -10.33 5.65
C VAL A 78 5.81 -10.11 5.83
N VAL A 79 6.61 -10.76 4.97
CA VAL A 79 8.08 -10.64 5.01
C VAL A 79 8.62 -9.72 3.92
N CYS A 80 7.91 -9.58 2.81
CA CYS A 80 8.17 -8.58 1.77
C CYS A 80 6.91 -8.37 0.92
N ALA A 81 6.97 -7.46 -0.05
CA ALA A 81 5.94 -7.29 -1.06
C ALA A 81 6.57 -7.27 -2.45
N LEU A 82 5.97 -7.98 -3.41
CA LEU A 82 6.35 -7.92 -4.81
C LEU A 82 5.57 -6.82 -5.50
N THR A 83 6.26 -5.97 -6.25
CA THR A 83 5.65 -4.80 -6.92
C THR A 83 5.91 -4.86 -8.42
N ILE A 84 4.87 -4.60 -9.22
CA ILE A 84 4.99 -4.32 -10.65
C ILE A 84 4.45 -2.92 -10.93
N MET A 85 5.10 -2.19 -11.81
CA MET A 85 4.69 -0.84 -12.21
C MET A 85 4.96 -0.61 -13.69
N GLY A 86 4.13 0.21 -14.32
CA GLY A 86 4.22 0.53 -15.73
C GLY A 86 3.40 1.77 -16.07
N HIS A 87 3.59 2.30 -17.28
CA HIS A 87 2.80 3.44 -17.73
C HIS A 87 1.31 3.08 -17.78
N ALA A 88 0.46 3.99 -17.30
CA ALA A 88 -0.97 3.77 -17.16
C ALA A 88 -1.69 3.52 -18.50
N ASP A 89 -1.11 3.99 -19.61
CA ASP A 89 -1.59 3.74 -20.97
C ASP A 89 -1.33 2.31 -21.47
N ARG A 90 -0.44 1.56 -20.82
CA ARG A 90 -0.02 0.20 -21.23
C ARG A 90 -0.27 -0.87 -20.19
N MET A 91 -0.41 -0.49 -18.93
CA MET A 91 -0.64 -1.41 -17.82
C MET A 91 -2.04 -1.16 -17.23
N PRO A 92 -3.06 -1.97 -17.57
CA PRO A 92 -4.41 -1.80 -17.04
C PRO A 92 -4.43 -1.84 -15.51
N SER A 93 -5.34 -1.06 -14.92
CA SER A 93 -5.42 -0.92 -13.46
C SER A 93 -6.41 -1.90 -12.82
N ASP A 94 -7.12 -2.70 -13.61
CA ASP A 94 -8.12 -3.65 -13.10
C ASP A 94 -7.48 -4.75 -12.25
N TRP A 95 -8.19 -5.16 -11.19
CA TRP A 95 -7.72 -6.14 -10.21
C TRP A 95 -7.47 -7.54 -10.79
N ASP A 96 -8.12 -7.83 -11.92
CA ASP A 96 -8.06 -9.05 -12.72
C ASP A 96 -7.29 -8.85 -14.03
N SER A 97 -6.62 -7.71 -14.21
CA SER A 97 -5.71 -7.50 -15.34
C SER A 97 -4.61 -8.57 -15.37
N ALA A 98 -4.10 -8.87 -16.57
CA ALA A 98 -3.04 -9.87 -16.75
C ALA A 98 -1.81 -9.58 -15.87
N SER A 99 -1.43 -8.31 -15.70
CA SER A 99 -0.32 -7.90 -14.83
C SER A 99 -0.62 -8.15 -13.34
N ALA A 100 -1.83 -7.84 -12.87
CA ALA A 100 -2.23 -8.08 -11.49
C ALA A 100 -2.29 -9.57 -11.14
N LEU A 101 -2.90 -10.38 -12.03
CA LEU A 101 -3.01 -11.83 -11.86
C LEU A 101 -1.63 -12.50 -11.89
N ALA A 102 -0.77 -12.11 -12.83
CA ALA A 102 0.59 -12.63 -12.91
C ALA A 102 1.39 -12.30 -11.63
N LEU A 103 1.29 -11.06 -11.12
CA LEU A 103 1.98 -10.68 -9.88
C LEU A 103 1.48 -11.49 -8.68
N LYS A 104 0.16 -11.70 -8.54
CA LYS A 104 -0.43 -12.54 -7.50
C LYS A 104 0.10 -13.97 -7.54
N GLN A 105 0.11 -14.58 -8.73
CA GLN A 105 0.62 -15.93 -8.90
C GLN A 105 2.10 -16.02 -8.50
N ARG A 106 2.92 -15.05 -8.90
CA ARG A 106 4.34 -15.01 -8.56
C ARG A 106 4.58 -14.83 -7.05
N ALA A 107 3.81 -13.96 -6.40
CA ALA A 107 3.90 -13.75 -4.96
C ALA A 107 3.44 -14.98 -4.15
N SER A 108 2.40 -15.68 -4.61
CA SER A 108 1.95 -16.94 -4.01
C SER A 108 3.02 -18.03 -4.14
N LEU A 109 3.59 -18.22 -5.33
CA LEU A 109 4.70 -19.15 -5.55
C LEU A 109 5.93 -18.83 -4.69
N LEU A 110 6.25 -17.54 -4.52
CA LEU A 110 7.34 -17.12 -3.65
C LEU A 110 7.02 -17.43 -2.18
N SER A 111 5.80 -17.15 -1.72
CA SER A 111 5.34 -17.46 -0.36
C SER A 111 5.46 -18.96 -0.07
N GLN A 112 5.07 -19.82 -1.02
CA GLN A 112 5.22 -21.27 -0.91
C GLN A 112 6.69 -21.69 -0.79
N ARG A 113 7.58 -21.10 -1.59
CA ARG A 113 9.03 -21.41 -1.56
C ARG A 113 9.69 -21.07 -0.23
N ILE A 114 9.19 -20.06 0.48
CA ILE A 114 9.71 -19.66 1.79
C ILE A 114 8.96 -20.32 2.96
N GLY A 115 8.06 -21.26 2.68
CA GLY A 115 7.42 -22.12 3.67
C GLY A 115 6.01 -21.72 4.09
N SER A 116 5.36 -20.77 3.40
CA SER A 116 3.94 -20.51 3.58
C SER A 116 3.10 -21.66 3.03
N GLN A 117 2.03 -22.02 3.75
CA GLN A 117 1.15 -23.16 3.42
C GLN A 117 -0.27 -22.75 3.02
N ARG A 118 -0.51 -21.47 2.71
CA ARG A 118 -1.80 -20.95 2.29
C ARG A 118 -1.83 -20.55 0.82
#